data_AF-A0A6G3UVT3-F1
#
_entry.id   AF-A0A6G3UVT3-F1
#
_cell.length_a   1.000
_cell.length_b   1.000
_cell.length_c   1.000
_cell.angle_alpha   90.00
_cell.angle_beta   90.00
_cell.angle_gamma   90.00
#
_symmetry.space_group_name_H-M   'P 1'
#
loop_
_entity.id
_entity.type
_entity.pdbx_description
1 polymer ?
#
loop_
_entity_poly.entity_id
_entity_poly.type
_entity_poly.pdbx_seq_one_letter_code
_entity_poly.pdbx_strand_id
1 'polypeptide(L)' 'MGDSGLAEPALRIERGRATEEELAALTVVLLALRADAGEQPEGDPAGGSKRWSRQPAYRAPRSWQ' A
#
# COMPACT_ATOMS: atom_id res chain seq x y z
N MET A 1 -19.71 17.08 -16.49
CA MET A 1 -20.23 17.52 -15.18
C MET A 1 -20.51 16.27 -14.37
N GLY A 2 -19.80 16.05 -13.28
CA GLY A 2 -19.99 14.86 -12.43
C GLY A 2 -18.71 14.43 -11.71
N ASP A 3 -18.27 15.28 -10.79
CA ASP A 3 -17.45 14.96 -9.61
C ASP A 3 -16.03 14.38 -9.82
N SER A 4 -15.05 15.26 -10.05
CA SER A 4 -13.64 14.99 -9.68
C SER A 4 -13.34 15.42 -8.24
N GLY A 5 -14.38 15.67 -7.44
CA GLY A 5 -14.29 16.21 -6.10
C GLY A 5 -13.89 15.15 -5.08
N LEU A 6 -12.61 15.16 -4.71
CA LEU A 6 -12.05 14.47 -3.53
C LEU A 6 -11.94 12.95 -3.62
N ALA A 7 -11.50 12.41 -4.76
CA ALA A 7 -10.96 11.05 -4.75
C ALA A 7 -9.73 11.04 -3.84
N GLU A 8 -9.78 10.28 -2.74
CA GLU A 8 -8.58 10.02 -1.95
C GLU A 8 -7.50 9.46 -2.86
N PRO A 9 -6.24 9.92 -2.73
CA PRO A 9 -5.16 9.46 -3.58
C PRO A 9 -5.05 7.93 -3.45
N ALA A 10 -5.05 7.23 -4.59
CA ALA A 10 -5.01 5.77 -4.62
C ALA A 10 -3.79 5.17 -3.89
N LEU A 11 -2.72 5.95 -3.75
CA LEU A 11 -1.50 5.60 -3.04
C LEU A 11 -1.03 6.79 -2.19
N ARG A 12 -0.54 6.51 -0.98
CA ARG A 12 0.10 7.48 -0.09
C ARG A 12 1.59 7.17 0.03
N ILE A 13 2.42 8.19 -0.17
CA ILE A 13 3.87 8.11 0.02
C ILE A 13 4.21 8.61 1.42
N GLU A 14 4.70 7.74 2.30
CA GLU A 14 5.05 8.13 3.68
C GLU A 14 6.39 8.89 3.77
N ARG A 15 7.34 8.57 2.87
CA ARG A 15 8.69 9.13 2.89
C ARG A 15 9.25 9.25 1.47
N GLY A 16 9.98 10.32 1.21
CA GLY A 16 10.60 10.57 -0.10
C GLY A 16 9.59 11.01 -1.17
N ARG A 17 10.00 10.88 -2.44
CA ARG A 17 9.14 11.03 -3.62
C ARG A 17 9.33 9.81 -4.49
N ALA A 18 8.23 9.26 -5.01
CA ALA A 18 8.28 8.23 -6.04
C ALA A 18 8.51 8.90 -7.40
N THR A 19 9.35 8.31 -8.25
CA THR A 19 9.47 8.75 -9.64
C THR A 19 8.28 8.27 -10.47
N GLU A 20 8.12 8.83 -11.67
CA GLU A 20 7.07 8.39 -12.59
C GLU A 20 7.26 6.93 -12.99
N GLU A 21 8.50 6.47 -13.19
CA GLU A 21 8.84 5.09 -13.52
C GLU A 21 8.48 4.13 -12.38
N GLU A 22 8.76 4.50 -11.14
CA GLU A 22 8.39 3.70 -9.97
C GLU A 22 6.87 3.57 -9.82
N LEU A 23 6.13 4.66 -10.04
CA LEU A 23 4.66 4.65 -10.02
C LEU A 23 4.08 3.80 -11.16
N ALA A 24 4.67 3.88 -12.36
CA ALA A 24 4.28 3.07 -13.50
C ALA A 24 4.52 1.58 -13.22
N ALA A 25 5.70 1.22 -12.71
CA ALA A 25 6.04 -0.15 -12.34
C ALA A 25 5.06 -0.72 -11.30
N LEU A 26 4.77 0.06 -10.25
CA LEU A 26 3.82 -0.34 -9.22
C LEU A 26 2.41 -0.54 -9.78
N THR A 27 1.99 0.33 -10.70
CA THR A 27 0.68 0.20 -11.37
C THR A 27 0.59 -1.11 -12.16
N VAL A 28 1.63 -1.45 -12.94
CA VAL A 28 1.69 -2.71 -13.69
C VAL A 28 1.59 -3.92 -12.76
N VAL A 29 2.32 -3.90 -11.65
CA VAL A 29 2.28 -5.00 -10.66
C VAL A 29 0.88 -5.15 -10.08
N LEU A 30 0.22 -4.06 -9.68
CA LEU A 30 -1.14 -4.12 -9.13
C LEU A 30 -2.16 -4.64 -10.16
N LEU A 31 -2.02 -4.25 -11.43
CA LEU A 31 -2.87 -4.76 -12.51
C LEU A 31 -2.64 -6.26 -12.76
N ALA A 32 -1.39 -6.71 -12.76
CA ALA A 32 -1.05 -8.13 -12.91
C ALA A 32 -1.63 -8.97 -11.76
N LEU A 33 -1.47 -8.51 -10.51
CA LEU A 33 -2.06 -9.17 -9.35
C LEU A 33 -3.59 -9.24 -9.43
N ARG A 34 -4.23 -8.18 -9.92
CA ARG A 34 -5.69 -8.16 -10.11
C ARG A 34 -6.13 -9.14 -11.20
N ALA A 35 -5.37 -9.25 -12.29
CA ALA A 35 -5.66 -10.20 -13.36
C ALA A 35 -5.54 -11.65 -12.87
N ASP A 36 -4.51 -11.94 -12.06
CA ASP A 36 -4.26 -13.26 -11.46
C ASP A 36 -5.33 -13.64 -10.42
N ALA A 37 -5.82 -12.68 -9.64
CA ALA A 37 -6.88 -12.90 -8.65
C ALA A 37 -8.23 -13.35 -9.24
N GLY A 38 -8.42 -13.23 -10.56
CA GLY A 38 -9.65 -13.66 -11.24
C GLY A 38 -9.87 -15.18 -11.32
N GLU A 39 -8.86 -16.00 -10.98
CA GLU A 39 -8.95 -17.47 -11.05
C GLU A 39 -9.07 -18.18 -9.69
N GLN A 40 -9.02 -17.45 -8.56
CA GLN A 40 -9.26 -18.07 -7.26
C GLN A 40 -10.77 -18.13 -6.95
N PRO A 41 -11.34 -19.31 -6.64
CA PRO A 41 -12.71 -19.39 -6.15
C PRO A 41 -12.83 -18.57 -4.86
N GLU A 42 -14.00 -17.97 -4.61
CA GLU A 42 -14.39 -17.22 -3.40
C GLU A 42 -14.40 -18.11 -2.12
N GLY A 43 -13.30 -18.83 -1.87
CA GLY A 43 -13.09 -19.70 -0.73
C GLY A 43 -12.12 -19.05 0.24
N ASP A 44 -12.67 -18.24 1.14
CA ASP A 44 -12.06 -17.67 2.35
C ASP A 44 -10.82 -16.76 2.09
N PRO A 45 -10.77 -15.52 2.65
CA PRO A 45 -9.53 -14.76 2.63
C PRO A 45 -8.53 -15.51 3.53
N ALA A 46 -7.68 -16.34 2.92
CA ALA A 46 -6.62 -17.05 3.58
C ALA A 46 -5.73 -16.03 4.33
N GLY A 47 -6.04 -15.84 5.60
CA GLY A 47 -5.13 -15.50 6.67
C GLY A 47 -4.15 -14.37 6.36
N GLY A 48 -4.67 -13.14 6.35
CA GLY A 48 -3.90 -11.97 6.72
C GLY A 48 -2.99 -11.43 5.63
N SER A 49 -3.53 -10.49 4.86
CA SER A 49 -2.75 -9.33 4.40
C SER A 49 -1.84 -8.91 5.55
N LYS A 50 -0.54 -9.22 5.42
CA LYS A 50 0.50 -8.96 6.42
C LYS A 50 0.18 -7.62 7.06
N ARG A 51 -0.36 -7.67 8.28
CA ARG A 51 -0.67 -6.48 9.06
C ARG A 51 0.66 -5.76 9.11
N TRP A 52 0.78 -4.66 8.36
CA TRP A 52 1.98 -3.84 8.37
C TRP A 52 2.13 -3.42 9.82
N SER A 53 2.97 -4.13 10.56
CA SER A 53 3.06 -3.94 12.00
C SER A 53 3.49 -2.49 12.16
N ARG A 54 2.66 -1.70 12.87
CA ARG A 54 3.11 -0.38 13.29
C ARG A 54 4.42 -0.62 14.01
N GLN A 55 5.51 -0.17 13.41
CA GLN A 55 6.82 -0.20 14.05
C GLN A 55 6.64 0.41 15.45
N PRO A 56 7.09 -0.26 16.52
CA PRO A 56 6.94 0.29 17.87
C PRO A 56 7.55 1.69 17.90
N ALA A 57 6.86 2.63 18.55
CA ALA A 57 7.32 4.01 18.67
C ALA A 57 8.78 4.02 19.14
N TYR A 58 9.63 4.79 18.47
CA TYR A 58 11.05 4.88 18.80
C TYR A 58 11.24 5.20 20.29
N ARG A 59 11.90 4.31 21.02
CA ARG A 59 12.22 4.50 22.44
C ARG A 59 13.67 4.97 22.55
N ALA A 60 13.87 6.25 22.84
CA ALA A 60 15.20 6.81 23.03
C ALA A 60 15.94 6.08 24.18
N PRO A 61 17.27 5.87 24.07
CA PRO A 61 18.07 5.31 25.15
C PRO A 61 17.97 6.19 26.40
N ARG A 62 17.81 5.57 27.58
CA ARG A 62 17.79 6.25 28.90
C ARG A 62 19.09 6.97 29.27
N SER A 63 20.07 7.02 28.36
CA SER A 63 21.37 7.62 28.58
C SER A 63 21.41 9.13 28.33
N TRP A 64 20.33 9.73 27.82
CA TRP A 64 20.20 11.18 27.64
C TRP A 64 19.11 11.74 28.57
N GLN A 65 19.20 11.40 29.86
CA GLN A 65 18.57 12.17 30.94
C GLN A 65 19.63 13.02 31.63
#